data_AF-A0A7K4L0G2-F1
#
_entry.id   AF-A0A7K4L0G2-F1
#
_cell.length_a   1.000
_cell.length_b   1.000
_cell.length_c   1.000
_cell.angle_alpha   90.00
_cell.angle_beta   90.00
_cell.angle_gamma   90.00
#
_symmetry.space_group_name_H-M   'P 1'
#
loop_
_entity.id
_entity.type
_entity.pdbx_description
1 polymer ?
#
loop_
_entity_poly.entity_id
_entity_poly.type
_entity_poly.pdbx_seq_one_letter_code
_entity_poly.pdbx_strand_id
1 'polypeptide(L)'
;IDACADGRHGCEHQCVSAHGVYSCRCRAGYYLNQDKKTCTMIDYCSFGNHSCQHECVSIPNGHFCRCHSGFTLQADSKSCRANDLCNGVDHGCEFKCVSAEGSYHCICPEGQQLQADGKTCNKCGAGHVDLVMVIDGSKSVRPQNFELVKQFVNRIVDLLDVSPHGTQVGLVQYSSRVRTEFPL
;
A
#
# COMPACT_ATOMS: atom_id res chain seq x y z
N ILE A 1 48.54 -47.02 0.91
CA ILE A 1 48.78 -46.00 1.96
C ILE A 1 47.84 -44.84 1.64
N ASP A 2 46.92 -44.52 2.56
CA ASP A 2 46.09 -43.32 2.46
C ASP A 2 46.91 -42.14 2.98
N ALA A 3 47.37 -41.29 2.06
CA ALA A 3 48.18 -40.14 2.40
C ALA A 3 47.39 -39.04 3.13
N CYS A 4 46.05 -39.11 3.14
CA CYS A 4 45.20 -38.20 3.91
C CYS A 4 45.05 -38.62 5.39
N ALA A 5 45.24 -39.91 5.70
CA ALA A 5 45.14 -40.43 7.07
C ALA A 5 46.30 -39.98 8.00
N ASP A 6 47.39 -39.43 7.44
CA ASP A 6 48.55 -38.92 8.19
C ASP A 6 48.28 -37.56 8.87
N GLY A 7 47.14 -36.90 8.58
CA GLY A 7 46.72 -35.65 9.23
C GLY A 7 47.58 -34.41 8.93
N ARG A 8 48.71 -34.56 8.23
CA ARG A 8 49.65 -33.47 7.86
C ARG A 8 49.42 -32.88 6.47
N HIS A 9 48.34 -33.24 5.80
CA HIS A 9 48.07 -32.85 4.41
C HIS A 9 47.90 -31.32 4.25
N GLY A 10 47.40 -30.62 5.27
CA GLY A 10 47.29 -29.15 5.29
C GLY A 10 46.32 -28.59 4.25
N CYS A 11 45.30 -29.38 3.88
CA CYS A 11 44.23 -28.94 2.97
C CYS A 11 43.18 -28.16 3.75
N GLU A 12 42.74 -27.02 3.22
CA GLU A 12 41.69 -26.21 3.85
C GLU A 12 40.32 -26.91 3.86
N HIS A 13 39.98 -27.60 2.75
CA HIS A 13 38.66 -28.23 2.58
C HIS A 13 38.70 -29.75 2.60
N GLN A 14 39.02 -30.39 1.46
CA GLN A 14 38.99 -31.85 1.34
C GLN A 14 40.36 -32.35 0.91
N CYS A 15 40.83 -33.42 1.54
CA CYS A 15 41.98 -34.19 1.09
C CYS A 15 41.48 -35.41 0.31
N VAL A 16 42.09 -35.68 -0.84
CA VAL A 16 41.77 -36.83 -1.68
C VAL A 16 43.05 -37.62 -1.91
N SER A 17 43.09 -38.89 -1.50
CA SER A 17 44.25 -39.75 -1.74
C SER A 17 44.01 -40.64 -2.96
N ALA A 18 44.99 -40.68 -3.87
CA ALA A 18 44.99 -41.55 -5.04
C ALA A 18 46.39 -42.10 -5.28
N HIS A 19 46.51 -43.42 -5.45
CA HIS A 19 47.77 -44.11 -5.77
C HIS A 19 48.98 -43.74 -4.87
N GLY A 20 48.74 -43.50 -3.57
CA GLY A 20 49.81 -43.16 -2.61
C GLY A 20 50.21 -41.69 -2.57
N VAL A 21 49.57 -40.83 -3.37
CA VAL A 21 49.71 -39.37 -3.33
C VAL A 21 48.43 -38.75 -2.77
N TYR A 22 48.51 -37.55 -2.21
CA TYR A 22 47.34 -36.76 -1.83
C TYR A 22 47.22 -35.48 -2.65
N SER A 23 45.99 -35.02 -2.89
CA SER A 23 45.69 -33.71 -3.44
C SER A 23 44.58 -33.04 -2.65
N CYS A 24 44.61 -31.71 -2.59
CA CYS A 24 43.53 -30.95 -1.97
C CYS A 24 42.46 -30.62 -3.00
N ARG A 25 41.19 -30.67 -2.58
CA ARG A 25 40.04 -30.28 -3.37
C ARG A 25 39.18 -29.30 -2.60
N CYS A 26 38.70 -28.27 -3.28
CA CYS A 26 37.79 -27.29 -2.71
C CYS A 26 36.33 -27.77 -2.81
N ARG A 27 35.48 -27.29 -1.89
CA ARG A 27 34.02 -27.48 -1.97
C ARG A 27 33.46 -26.72 -3.17
N ALA A 28 32.23 -27.05 -3.58
CA ALA A 28 31.52 -26.28 -4.60
C ALA A 28 31.48 -24.80 -4.24
N GLY A 29 31.73 -23.93 -5.23
CA GLY A 29 31.82 -22.47 -5.01
C GLY A 29 33.20 -21.92 -4.68
N TYR A 30 34.24 -22.75 -4.72
CA TYR A 30 35.60 -22.33 -4.38
C TYR A 30 36.59 -22.86 -5.41
N TYR A 31 37.61 -22.08 -5.73
CA TYR A 31 38.74 -22.53 -6.55
C TYR A 31 39.98 -22.78 -5.69
N LEU A 32 40.79 -23.75 -6.10
CA LEU A 32 42.04 -24.09 -5.42
C LEU A 32 43.11 -23.07 -5.79
N ASN A 33 43.76 -22.49 -4.79
CA ASN A 33 44.80 -21.51 -4.98
C ASN A 33 46.10 -22.13 -5.51
N GLN A 34 47.05 -21.27 -5.91
CA GLN A 34 48.33 -21.69 -6.48
C GLN A 34 49.17 -22.55 -5.53
N ASP A 35 48.96 -22.41 -4.22
CA ASP A 35 49.59 -23.24 -3.17
C ASP A 35 49.09 -24.69 -3.14
N LYS A 36 48.05 -25.02 -3.94
CA LYS A 36 47.37 -26.31 -4.02
C LYS A 36 46.78 -26.78 -2.68
N LYS A 37 46.54 -25.87 -1.73
CA LYS A 37 46.09 -26.18 -0.35
C LYS A 37 44.95 -25.31 0.13
N THR A 38 44.97 -24.01 -0.17
CA THR A 38 43.93 -23.06 0.24
C THR A 38 42.88 -22.88 -0.86
N CYS A 39 41.69 -22.46 -0.45
CA CYS A 39 40.51 -22.35 -1.29
C CYS A 39 39.92 -20.94 -1.19
N THR A 40 39.79 -20.25 -2.32
CA THR A 40 39.14 -18.93 -2.36
C THR A 40 37.73 -19.06 -2.95
N MET A 41 36.77 -18.38 -2.32
CA MET A 41 35.39 -18.37 -2.79
C MET A 41 35.31 -17.72 -4.17
N ILE A 42 34.55 -18.34 -5.08
CA ILE A 42 34.26 -17.78 -6.38
C ILE A 42 33.34 -16.58 -6.18
N ASP A 43 33.79 -15.41 -6.63
CA ASP A 43 32.96 -14.22 -6.64
C ASP A 43 32.04 -14.20 -7.87
N TYR A 44 30.87 -14.81 -7.73
CA TYR A 44 29.86 -14.86 -8.79
C TYR A 44 29.32 -13.48 -9.19
N CYS A 45 29.35 -12.50 -8.29
CA CYS A 45 28.90 -11.13 -8.58
C CYS A 45 29.85 -10.40 -9.54
N SER A 46 31.15 -10.74 -9.54
CA SER A 46 32.13 -10.17 -10.47
C SER A 46 31.92 -10.57 -11.94
N PHE A 47 31.03 -11.54 -12.23
CA PHE A 47 30.74 -11.96 -13.61
C PHE A 47 29.80 -11.01 -14.37
N GLY A 48 29.19 -10.04 -13.69
CA GLY A 48 28.34 -9.01 -14.32
C GLY A 48 27.00 -9.50 -14.90
N ASN A 49 26.63 -10.76 -14.68
CA ASN A 49 25.39 -11.36 -15.18
C ASN A 49 24.32 -11.61 -14.10
N HIS A 50 24.48 -11.02 -12.91
CA HIS A 50 23.64 -11.30 -11.75
C HIS A 50 22.23 -10.68 -11.81
N SER A 51 22.01 -9.68 -12.67
CA SER A 51 20.69 -9.03 -12.89
C SER A 51 19.97 -8.53 -11.63
N CYS A 52 20.68 -8.31 -10.52
CA CYS A 52 20.10 -7.81 -9.27
C CYS A 52 19.73 -6.33 -9.41
N GLN A 53 18.56 -5.94 -8.93
CA GLN A 53 18.16 -4.53 -8.93
C GLN A 53 18.99 -3.69 -7.95
N HIS A 54 19.31 -4.25 -6.78
CA HIS A 54 20.11 -3.60 -5.74
C HIS A 54 21.47 -4.29 -5.59
N GLU A 55 21.64 -5.08 -4.53
CA GLU A 55 22.92 -5.66 -4.19
C GLU A 55 23.01 -7.13 -4.63
N CYS A 56 24.18 -7.53 -5.12
CA CYS A 56 24.50 -8.94 -5.38
C CYS A 56 25.38 -9.48 -4.24
N VAL A 57 25.08 -10.69 -3.77
CA VAL A 57 25.85 -11.36 -2.73
C VAL A 57 26.31 -12.74 -3.22
N SER A 58 27.62 -12.93 -3.31
CA SER A 58 28.25 -14.21 -3.68
C SER A 58 28.15 -15.22 -2.54
N ILE A 59 27.74 -16.44 -2.86
CA ILE A 59 27.59 -17.57 -1.93
C ILE A 59 28.22 -18.83 -2.54
N PRO A 60 28.55 -19.87 -1.75
CA PRO A 60 29.15 -21.09 -2.28
C PRO A 60 28.39 -21.78 -3.42
N ASN A 61 27.08 -21.57 -3.54
CA ASN A 61 26.26 -22.17 -4.60
C ASN A 61 25.84 -21.16 -5.69
N GLY A 62 26.53 -20.02 -5.84
CA GLY A 62 26.24 -19.02 -6.85
C GLY A 62 26.14 -17.61 -6.26
N HIS A 63 25.08 -16.90 -6.60
CA HIS A 63 24.79 -15.59 -6.01
C HIS A 63 23.31 -15.47 -5.69
N PHE A 64 22.96 -14.52 -4.84
CA PHE A 64 21.58 -14.09 -4.64
C PHE A 64 21.51 -12.57 -4.55
N CYS A 65 20.33 -12.01 -4.82
CA CYS A 65 20.11 -10.58 -4.74
C CYS A 65 19.61 -10.17 -3.36
N ARG A 66 20.12 -9.06 -2.84
CA ARG A 66 19.71 -8.47 -1.57
C ARG A 66 19.18 -7.05 -1.79
N CYS A 67 18.07 -6.75 -1.13
CA CYS A 67 17.46 -5.43 -1.18
C CYS A 67 17.99 -4.53 -0.05
N HIS A 68 18.12 -3.23 -0.34
CA HIS A 68 18.41 -2.21 0.66
C HIS A 68 17.31 -2.10 1.73
N SER A 69 17.63 -1.44 2.84
CA SER A 69 16.66 -1.18 3.92
C SER A 69 15.41 -0.47 3.39
N GLY A 70 14.24 -0.95 3.79
CA GLY A 70 12.97 -0.42 3.30
C GLY A 70 12.47 -1.05 1.99
N PHE A 71 13.12 -2.12 1.50
CA PHE A 71 12.69 -2.88 0.33
C PHE A 71 12.63 -4.38 0.62
N THR A 72 11.75 -5.08 -0.08
CA THR A 72 11.56 -6.54 -0.01
C THR A 72 11.86 -7.18 -1.36
N LEU A 73 12.60 -8.30 -1.35
CA LEU A 73 12.93 -9.07 -2.54
C LEU A 73 11.67 -9.73 -3.11
N GLN A 74 11.46 -9.60 -4.41
CA GLN A 74 10.31 -10.16 -5.11
C GLN A 74 10.51 -11.64 -5.46
N ALA A 75 9.43 -12.29 -5.91
CA ALA A 75 9.42 -13.72 -6.24
C ALA A 75 10.38 -14.10 -7.37
N ASP A 76 10.78 -13.15 -8.22
CA ASP A 76 11.79 -13.35 -9.26
C ASP A 76 13.22 -13.45 -8.70
N SER A 77 13.40 -13.28 -7.38
CA SER A 77 14.67 -13.28 -6.67
C SER A 77 15.69 -12.24 -7.16
N LYS A 78 15.23 -11.21 -7.89
CA LYS A 78 16.08 -10.19 -8.53
C LYS A 78 15.62 -8.77 -8.26
N SER A 79 14.31 -8.55 -8.28
CA SER A 79 13.68 -7.24 -8.13
C SER A 79 13.36 -6.95 -6.67
N CYS A 80 13.41 -5.67 -6.32
CA CYS A 80 13.21 -5.14 -4.99
C CYS A 80 12.03 -4.17 -5.00
N ARG A 81 11.00 -4.48 -4.21
CA ARG A 81 9.81 -3.63 -4.04
C ARG A 81 9.96 -2.79 -2.78
N ALA A 82 9.70 -1.49 -2.86
CA ALA A 82 9.65 -0.62 -1.69
C ALA A 82 8.59 -1.11 -0.70
N ASN A 83 8.93 -1.13 0.58
CA ASN A 83 7.99 -1.48 1.66
C ASN A 83 6.98 -0.35 1.87
N ASP A 84 7.43 0.89 1.66
CA ASP A 84 6.59 2.09 1.64
C ASP A 84 6.57 2.67 0.23
N LEU A 85 5.54 2.30 -0.52
CA LEU A 85 5.35 2.70 -1.91
C LEU A 85 5.12 4.21 -2.06
N CYS A 86 4.61 4.87 -1.01
CA CYS A 86 4.44 6.32 -1.01
C CYS A 86 5.77 7.09 -0.98
N ASN A 87 6.82 6.51 -0.40
CA ASN A 87 8.15 7.12 -0.35
C ASN A 87 9.10 6.61 -1.44
N GLY A 88 8.78 5.45 -2.03
CA GLY A 88 9.64 4.78 -3.01
C GLY A 88 9.29 5.02 -4.47
N VAL A 89 8.14 5.64 -4.78
CA VAL A 89 7.65 5.80 -6.16
C VAL A 89 6.86 7.11 -6.29
N ASP A 90 6.86 7.70 -7.50
CA ASP A 90 5.86 8.71 -7.84
C ASP A 90 4.48 8.05 -7.91
N HIS A 91 3.68 8.33 -6.89
CA HIS A 91 2.37 7.72 -6.70
C HIS A 91 1.23 8.55 -7.31
N GLY A 92 1.47 9.79 -7.76
CA GLY A 92 0.49 10.64 -8.42
C GLY A 92 -0.80 10.91 -7.63
N CYS A 93 -0.77 10.85 -6.29
CA CYS A 93 -1.94 11.15 -5.46
C CYS A 93 -2.10 12.67 -5.37
N GLU A 94 -3.31 13.20 -5.58
CA GLU A 94 -3.58 14.64 -5.48
C GLU A 94 -3.36 15.17 -4.05
N PHE A 95 -3.77 14.40 -3.03
CA PHE A 95 -3.69 14.82 -1.64
C PHE A 95 -2.73 13.98 -0.80
N LYS A 96 -3.12 12.75 -0.44
CA LYS A 96 -2.31 11.92 0.46
C LYS A 96 -2.25 10.47 -0.02
N CYS A 97 -1.04 9.93 -0.05
CA CYS A 97 -0.79 8.50 -0.28
C CYS A 97 -0.77 7.74 1.04
N VAL A 98 -1.33 6.54 1.02
CA VAL A 98 -1.27 5.58 2.13
C VAL A 98 -0.77 4.25 1.59
N SER A 99 0.39 3.82 2.10
CA SER A 99 0.96 2.51 1.78
C SER A 99 0.12 1.41 2.40
N ALA A 100 -0.15 0.38 1.60
CA ALA A 100 -0.84 -0.85 1.97
C ALA A 100 0.07 -2.04 1.65
N GLU A 101 -0.28 -3.24 2.13
CA GLU A 101 0.55 -4.42 1.89
C GLU A 101 0.67 -4.72 0.39
N GLY A 102 1.85 -4.46 -0.18
CA GLY A 102 2.14 -4.65 -1.59
C GLY A 102 1.50 -3.65 -2.56
N SER A 103 0.82 -2.61 -2.06
CA SER A 103 0.15 -1.59 -2.87
C SER A 103 0.10 -0.23 -2.15
N TYR A 104 -0.53 0.76 -2.75
CA TYR A 104 -0.87 2.02 -2.09
C TYR A 104 -2.21 2.52 -2.62
N HIS A 105 -2.84 3.39 -1.85
CA HIS A 105 -4.06 4.08 -2.27
C HIS A 105 -4.00 5.55 -1.89
N CYS A 106 -4.70 6.38 -2.65
CA CYS A 106 -4.83 7.80 -2.35
C CYS A 106 -6.07 8.03 -1.49
N ILE A 107 -5.98 8.98 -0.56
CA ILE A 107 -7.11 9.43 0.24
C ILE A 107 -7.33 10.92 0.02
N CYS A 108 -8.60 11.33 0.06
CA CYS A 108 -9.02 12.72 -0.11
C CYS A 108 -9.25 13.39 1.25
N PRO A 109 -9.14 14.74 1.31
CA PRO A 109 -9.52 15.49 2.49
C PRO A 109 -11.03 15.38 2.76
N GLU A 110 -11.44 15.77 3.96
CA GLU A 110 -12.84 15.73 4.38
C GLU A 110 -13.75 16.54 3.41
N GLY A 111 -14.91 15.98 3.06
CA GLY A 111 -15.84 16.60 2.10
C GLY A 111 -15.50 16.36 0.62
N GLN A 112 -14.45 15.59 0.31
CA GLN A 112 -14.08 15.22 -1.05
C GLN A 112 -14.13 13.70 -1.27
N GLN A 113 -14.45 13.27 -2.48
CA GLN A 113 -14.43 11.86 -2.88
C GLN A 113 -13.31 11.59 -3.86
N LEU A 114 -12.72 10.40 -3.73
CA LEU A 114 -11.73 9.91 -4.66
C LEU A 114 -12.41 9.59 -6.00
N GLN A 115 -11.88 10.13 -7.08
CA GLN A 115 -12.41 9.90 -8.42
C GLN A 115 -12.11 8.49 -8.92
N ALA A 116 -12.70 8.14 -10.07
CA ALA A 116 -12.53 6.83 -10.71
C ALA A 116 -11.08 6.54 -11.14
N ASP A 117 -10.24 7.57 -11.29
CA ASP A 117 -8.80 7.39 -11.54
C ASP A 117 -8.04 6.89 -10.29
N GLY A 118 -8.66 6.92 -9.11
CA GLY A 118 -8.06 6.53 -7.85
C GLY A 118 -6.96 7.48 -7.35
N LYS A 119 -6.84 8.68 -7.93
CA LYS A 119 -5.75 9.64 -7.72
C LYS A 119 -6.24 11.03 -7.35
N THR A 120 -7.24 11.52 -8.07
CA THR A 120 -7.76 12.87 -7.92
C THR A 120 -8.97 12.90 -7.00
N CYS A 121 -9.21 14.06 -6.43
CA CYS A 121 -10.29 14.31 -5.51
C CYS A 121 -11.26 15.30 -6.14
N ASN A 122 -12.53 14.90 -6.27
CA ASN A 122 -13.57 15.90 -6.46
C ASN A 122 -14.10 16.34 -5.11
N LYS A 123 -14.50 17.60 -5.03
CA LYS A 123 -15.53 17.93 -4.06
C LYS A 123 -16.70 17.00 -4.35
N CYS A 124 -17.26 16.40 -3.32
CA CYS A 124 -18.67 16.09 -3.39
C CYS A 124 -19.30 17.44 -3.74
N GLY A 125 -19.70 17.63 -5.00
CA GLY A 125 -20.50 18.79 -5.35
C GLY A 125 -21.58 18.83 -4.30
N ALA A 126 -21.75 19.97 -3.62
CA ALA A 126 -22.87 20.14 -2.71
C ALA A 126 -24.10 19.87 -3.56
N GLY A 127 -24.56 18.62 -3.56
CA GLY A 127 -25.70 18.21 -4.34
C GLY A 127 -26.82 19.04 -3.79
N HIS A 128 -27.46 19.80 -4.67
CA HIS A 128 -28.69 20.50 -4.34
C HIS A 128 -29.63 19.44 -3.78
N VAL A 129 -29.93 19.53 -2.48
CA VAL A 129 -30.85 18.63 -1.83
C VAL A 129 -32.22 19.26 -1.93
N ASP A 130 -33.18 18.50 -2.43
CA ASP A 130 -34.59 18.87 -2.34
C ASP A 130 -35.15 18.29 -1.04
N LEU A 131 -35.36 19.15 -0.05
CA LEU A 131 -35.87 18.75 1.26
C LEU A 131 -37.34 19.14 1.40
N VAL A 132 -38.24 18.15 1.37
CA VAL A 132 -39.67 18.38 1.61
C VAL A 132 -40.03 18.00 3.04
N MET A 133 -40.48 18.98 3.83
CA MET A 133 -40.95 18.76 5.19
C MET A 133 -42.47 18.60 5.20
N VAL A 134 -42.95 17.54 5.86
CA VAL A 134 -44.38 17.27 6.02
C VAL A 134 -44.78 17.47 7.48
N ILE A 135 -45.66 18.43 7.75
CA ILE A 135 -46.07 18.82 9.10
C ILE A 135 -47.55 18.49 9.38
N ASP A 136 -47.84 17.96 10.57
CA ASP A 136 -49.22 17.70 11.02
C ASP A 136 -49.85 18.97 11.59
N GLY A 137 -50.87 19.47 10.92
CA GLY A 137 -51.68 20.62 11.34
C GLY A 137 -53.09 20.24 11.79
N SER A 138 -53.32 18.98 12.15
CA SER A 138 -54.59 18.50 12.68
C SER A 138 -54.94 19.14 14.02
N LYS A 139 -56.25 19.22 14.34
CA LYS A 139 -56.72 19.77 15.61
C LYS A 139 -56.26 18.97 16.85
N SER A 140 -55.86 17.70 16.65
CA SER A 140 -55.23 16.87 17.68
C SER A 140 -53.86 17.40 18.10
N VAL A 141 -53.14 18.04 17.18
CA VAL A 141 -51.92 18.77 17.50
C VAL A 141 -52.33 20.11 18.11
N ARG A 142 -52.25 20.21 19.44
CA ARG A 142 -52.57 21.44 20.16
C ARG A 142 -51.73 22.61 19.62
N PRO A 143 -52.23 23.86 19.61
CA PRO A 143 -51.51 25.01 19.04
C PRO A 143 -50.10 25.23 19.62
N GLN A 144 -49.92 24.97 20.92
CA GLN A 144 -48.63 25.07 21.60
C GLN A 144 -47.60 24.07 21.03
N ASN A 145 -48.03 22.86 20.71
CA ASN A 145 -47.15 21.83 20.13
C ASN A 145 -46.85 22.14 18.65
N PHE A 146 -47.84 22.70 17.94
CA PHE A 146 -47.63 23.14 16.56
C PHE A 146 -46.58 24.26 16.46
N GLU A 147 -46.52 25.15 17.45
CA GLU A 147 -45.49 26.19 17.52
C GLU A 147 -44.08 25.60 17.68
N LEU A 148 -43.94 24.53 18.49
CA LEU A 148 -42.66 23.83 18.65
C LEU A 148 -42.21 23.15 17.35
N VAL A 149 -43.15 22.59 16.58
CA VAL A 149 -42.87 22.01 15.26
C VAL A 149 -42.35 23.08 14.30
N LYS A 150 -42.98 24.27 14.25
CA LYS A 150 -42.49 25.39 13.44
C LYS A 150 -41.09 25.85 13.85
N GLN A 151 -40.82 25.95 15.15
CA GLN A 151 -39.49 26.31 15.65
C GLN A 151 -38.43 25.27 15.28
N PHE A 152 -38.78 23.97 15.33
CA PHE A 152 -37.90 22.90 14.90
C PHE A 152 -37.61 22.99 13.40
N VAL A 153 -38.64 23.16 12.58
CA VAL A 153 -38.51 23.36 11.13
C VAL A 153 -37.58 24.52 10.81
N ASN A 154 -37.79 25.69 11.43
CA ASN A 154 -36.93 26.86 11.24
C ASN A 154 -35.47 26.56 11.58
N ARG A 155 -35.20 25.89 12.71
CA ARG A 155 -33.82 25.52 13.09
C ARG A 155 -33.15 24.58 12.10
N ILE A 156 -33.89 23.69 11.46
CA ILE A 156 -33.34 22.80 10.43
C ILE A 156 -33.08 23.58 9.15
N VAL A 157 -33.99 24.46 8.74
CA VAL A 157 -33.81 25.32 7.56
C VAL A 157 -32.60 26.26 7.72
N ASP A 158 -32.39 26.80 8.91
CA ASP A 158 -31.24 27.68 9.22
C ASP A 158 -29.87 26.96 9.11
N LEU A 159 -29.85 25.62 9.13
CA LEU A 159 -28.64 24.81 8.93
C LEU A 159 -28.35 24.51 7.45
N LEU A 160 -29.28 24.85 6.55
CA LEU A 160 -29.20 24.56 5.13
C LEU A 160 -28.82 25.82 4.35
N ASP A 161 -28.02 25.66 3.30
CA ASP A 161 -27.74 26.73 2.34
C ASP A 161 -28.86 26.80 1.29
N VAL A 162 -29.98 27.43 1.67
CA VAL A 162 -31.18 27.53 0.83
C VAL A 162 -31.00 28.60 -0.23
N SER A 163 -30.97 28.20 -1.50
CA SER A 163 -30.90 29.14 -2.63
C SER A 163 -31.45 28.54 -3.93
N PRO A 164 -31.78 29.37 -4.95
CA PRO A 164 -32.24 28.87 -6.26
C PRO A 164 -31.23 27.98 -6.99
N HIS A 165 -29.97 28.08 -6.60
CA HIS A 165 -28.84 27.29 -7.10
C HIS A 165 -28.22 26.46 -5.97
N GLY A 166 -28.98 26.16 -4.92
CA GLY A 166 -28.55 25.56 -3.64
C GLY A 166 -29.54 24.51 -3.17
N THR A 167 -29.74 24.36 -1.88
CA THR A 167 -30.77 23.46 -1.32
C THR A 167 -32.16 24.08 -1.58
N GLN A 168 -33.12 23.30 -2.08
CA GLN A 168 -34.51 23.73 -2.21
C GLN A 168 -35.33 23.09 -1.09
N VAL A 169 -36.21 23.87 -0.46
CA VAL A 169 -37.01 23.40 0.67
C VAL A 169 -38.50 23.57 0.36
N GLY A 170 -39.22 22.45 0.39
CA GLY A 170 -40.68 22.42 0.31
C GLY A 170 -41.31 22.17 1.68
N LEU A 171 -42.52 22.70 1.90
CA LEU A 171 -43.29 22.46 3.12
C LEU A 171 -44.72 22.08 2.77
N VAL A 172 -45.18 20.95 3.30
CA VAL A 172 -46.54 20.45 3.14
C VAL A 172 -47.18 20.26 4.51
N GLN A 173 -48.30 20.93 4.75
CA GLN A 173 -49.12 20.73 5.93
C GLN A 173 -50.25 19.74 5.63
N TYR A 174 -50.38 18.71 6.46
CA TYR A 174 -51.49 17.76 6.37
C TYR A 174 -52.45 17.88 7.56
N SER A 175 -53.73 17.70 7.30
CA SER A 175 -54.80 17.60 8.29
C SER A 175 -55.98 16.85 7.65
N SER A 176 -57.21 17.34 7.73
CA SER A 176 -58.34 16.86 6.91
C SER A 176 -58.18 17.13 5.41
N ARG A 177 -57.30 18.07 5.05
CA ARG A 177 -56.86 18.35 3.68
C ARG A 177 -55.35 18.54 3.68
N VAL A 178 -54.71 18.19 2.57
CA VAL A 178 -53.29 18.49 2.33
C VAL A 178 -53.18 19.90 1.76
N ARG A 179 -52.23 20.68 2.26
CA ARG A 179 -51.88 22.01 1.76
C ARG A 179 -50.37 22.10 1.54
N THR A 180 -49.97 22.51 0.35
CA THR A 180 -48.58 22.87 0.09
C THR A 180 -48.40 24.33 0.49
N GLU A 181 -47.58 24.57 1.50
CA GLU A 181 -47.27 25.93 1.99
C GLU A 181 -46.12 26.53 1.15
N PHE A 182 -45.10 25.73 0.84
CA PHE A 182 -44.00 26.10 -0.04
C PHE A 182 -43.72 24.95 -1.03
N PRO A 183 -43.84 25.17 -2.36
CA PRO A 183 -43.40 24.19 -3.35
C PRO A 183 -41.86 24.19 -3.47
N LEU A 184 -41.32 23.15 -4.09
CA LEU A 184 -39.94 23.15 -4.59
C LEU A 184 -39.82 24.06 -5.82
#